data_AF-A0A1D1Z9T4-F1
#
_entry.id   AF-A0A1D1Z9T4-F1
#
_cell.length_a   1.000
_cell.length_b   1.000
_cell.length_c   1.000
_cell.angle_alpha   90.00
_cell.angle_beta   90.00
_cell.angle_gamma   90.00
#
_symmetry.space_group_name_H-M   'P 1'
#
loop_
_entity.id
_entity.type
_entity.pdbx_description
1 polymer ?
#
loop_
_entity_poly.entity_id
_entity_poly.type
_entity_poly.pdbx_seq_one_letter_code
_entity_poly.pdbx_strand_id
1 'polypeptide(L)'
;MDLLKKDQLEPDGMLTEEENVELEVAITRIQGIPTKQPGKQALILLPQKEPKPLHVRKVNIVVKTLVPEKFPKSTEYMNRMLQDLRNDKIIDDVIGLDIIGEVREYKLNKKGDQIKLIGPSISSYNVVPKGSYMYALTLPDNHYLMLRHLGERWFRCLAYFHNHDTYSNFLNIFFTNMEIIDSKNSKES
;
A
#
# COMPACT_ATOMS: atom_id res chain seq x y z
N MET A 1 15.53 3.58 20.23
CA MET A 1 14.45 3.76 19.24
C MET A 1 13.49 4.77 19.82
N ASP A 2 13.40 5.97 19.25
CA ASP A 2 12.36 6.91 19.66
C ASP A 2 11.01 6.36 19.20
N LEU A 3 10.15 6.12 20.20
CA LEU A 3 8.89 5.41 20.04
C LEU A 3 7.92 6.22 19.18
N LEU A 4 7.29 5.55 18.23
CA LEU A 4 6.06 6.01 17.61
C LEU A 4 5.03 6.34 18.69
N LYS A 5 4.24 7.40 18.47
CA LYS A 5 3.13 7.73 19.36
C LYS A 5 2.05 6.65 19.26
N LYS A 6 1.23 6.52 20.29
CA LYS A 6 0.17 5.49 20.36
C LYS A 6 -0.80 5.56 19.18
N ASP A 7 -1.11 6.76 18.72
CA ASP A 7 -1.99 7.05 17.59
C ASP A 7 -1.34 6.80 16.22
N GLN A 8 -0.03 6.51 16.19
CA GLN A 8 0.72 6.11 14.99
C GLN A 8 0.87 4.58 14.88
N LEU A 9 0.51 3.84 15.93
CA LEU A 9 0.62 2.38 15.96
C LEU A 9 -0.67 1.73 15.49
N GLU A 10 -0.53 0.66 14.71
CA GLU A 10 -1.66 -0.13 14.28
C GLU A 10 -2.33 -0.82 15.47
N PRO A 11 -3.67 -0.71 15.63
CA PRO A 11 -4.40 -1.46 16.64
C PRO A 11 -4.26 -2.97 16.46
N ASP A 12 -4.31 -3.72 17.55
CA ASP A 12 -4.22 -5.18 17.49
C ASP A 12 -5.43 -5.80 16.80
N GLY A 13 -5.19 -6.90 16.07
CA GLY A 13 -6.24 -7.67 15.38
C GLY A 13 -6.73 -7.09 14.05
N MET A 14 -6.06 -6.07 13.49
CA MET A 14 -6.44 -5.48 12.20
C MET A 14 -6.19 -6.40 11.00
N LEU A 15 -5.01 -7.05 10.93
CA LEU A 15 -4.72 -8.13 9.99
C LEU A 15 -4.41 -9.43 10.73
N THR A 16 -4.81 -10.54 10.13
CA THR A 16 -4.42 -11.88 10.56
C THR A 16 -2.94 -12.14 10.31
N GLU A 17 -2.40 -13.19 10.93
CA GLU A 17 -1.00 -13.57 10.71
C GLU A 17 -0.77 -14.09 9.29
N GLU A 18 -1.75 -14.81 8.75
CA GLU A 18 -1.76 -15.29 7.37
C GLU A 18 -1.70 -14.13 6.37
N GLU A 19 -2.47 -13.06 6.61
CA GLU A 19 -2.40 -11.84 5.79
C GLU A 19 -1.05 -11.13 5.90
N ASN A 20 -0.44 -11.11 7.08
CA ASN A 20 0.92 -10.57 7.24
C ASN A 20 1.93 -11.41 6.44
N VAL A 21 1.81 -12.73 6.45
CA VAL A 21 2.67 -13.64 5.68
C VAL A 21 2.46 -13.47 4.19
N GLU A 22 1.21 -13.39 3.73
CA GLU A 22 0.90 -13.12 2.32
C GLU A 22 1.53 -11.80 1.86
N LEU A 23 1.39 -10.74 2.66
CA LEU A 23 1.97 -9.43 2.35
C LEU A 23 3.49 -9.48 2.27
N GLU A 24 4.14 -10.16 3.21
CA GLU A 24 5.60 -10.33 3.23
C GLU A 24 6.11 -11.03 1.97
N VAL A 25 5.43 -12.09 1.54
CA VAL A 25 5.73 -12.77 0.27
C VAL A 25 5.48 -11.83 -0.90
N ALA A 26 4.36 -11.11 -0.91
CA ALA A 26 3.98 -10.22 -1.99
C ALA A 26 5.03 -9.12 -2.24
N ILE A 27 5.61 -8.53 -1.19
CA ILE A 27 6.60 -7.44 -1.33
C ILE A 27 8.05 -7.91 -1.49
N THR A 28 8.31 -9.22 -1.38
CA THR A 28 9.68 -9.77 -1.42
C THR A 28 10.08 -10.17 -2.84
N ARG A 29 11.22 -9.66 -3.32
CA ARG A 29 11.75 -10.05 -4.64
C ARG A 29 12.15 -11.53 -4.63
N ILE A 30 11.48 -12.34 -5.43
CA ILE A 30 11.81 -13.76 -5.61
C ILE A 30 12.88 -13.89 -6.70
N GLN A 31 14.03 -14.49 -6.36
CA GLN A 31 15.10 -14.73 -7.32
C GLN A 31 14.66 -15.69 -8.43
N GLY A 32 15.10 -15.45 -9.66
CA GLY A 32 14.76 -16.27 -10.83
C GLY A 32 13.38 -16.01 -11.44
N ILE A 33 12.50 -15.23 -10.78
CA ILE A 33 11.19 -14.87 -11.34
C ILE A 33 11.27 -13.51 -12.04
N PRO A 34 10.98 -13.40 -13.35
CA PRO A 34 10.92 -12.12 -14.04
C PRO A 34 9.85 -11.19 -13.45
N THR A 35 10.20 -9.93 -13.16
CA THR A 35 9.23 -8.92 -12.70
C THR A 35 8.33 -8.51 -13.88
N LYS A 36 7.02 -8.62 -13.72
CA LYS A 36 6.04 -8.03 -14.65
C LYS A 36 5.90 -6.53 -14.42
N GLN A 37 5.50 -5.80 -15.45
CA GLN A 37 5.27 -4.34 -15.38
C GLN A 37 3.84 -3.98 -15.80
N PRO A 38 2.83 -4.40 -15.03
CA PRO A 38 1.43 -4.25 -15.45
C PRO A 38 0.94 -2.80 -15.46
N GLY A 39 1.59 -1.89 -14.72
CA GLY A 39 1.16 -0.50 -14.61
C GLY A 39 -0.32 -0.38 -14.23
N LYS A 40 -1.10 0.37 -15.01
CA LYS A 40 -2.55 0.52 -14.76
C LYS A 40 -3.35 -0.76 -14.97
N GLN A 41 -2.86 -1.73 -15.76
CA GLN A 41 -3.56 -3.00 -15.99
C GLN A 41 -3.69 -3.81 -14.70
N ALA A 42 -2.85 -3.54 -13.69
CA ALA A 42 -2.95 -4.17 -12.37
C ALA A 42 -4.34 -3.97 -11.73
N LEU A 43 -5.03 -2.85 -11.99
CA LEU A 43 -6.38 -2.61 -11.46
C LEU A 43 -7.46 -3.52 -12.09
N ILE A 44 -7.17 -4.11 -13.24
CA ILE A 44 -8.05 -5.09 -13.92
C ILE A 44 -7.64 -6.50 -13.52
N LEU A 45 -6.33 -6.79 -13.53
CA LEU A 45 -5.78 -8.12 -13.22
C LEU A 45 -5.95 -8.48 -11.73
N LEU A 46 -5.79 -7.50 -10.85
CA LEU A 46 -5.92 -7.61 -9.40
C LEU A 46 -6.90 -6.53 -8.93
N PRO A 47 -8.22 -6.74 -9.11
CA PRO A 47 -9.22 -5.76 -8.72
C PRO A 47 -9.19 -5.51 -7.20
N GLN A 48 -9.71 -4.37 -6.78
CA GLN A 48 -9.74 -4.03 -5.36
C GLN A 48 -10.56 -5.04 -4.56
N LYS A 49 -10.00 -5.57 -3.47
CA LYS A 49 -10.74 -6.45 -2.55
C LYS A 49 -11.78 -5.63 -1.78
N GLU A 50 -12.98 -6.19 -1.61
CA GLU A 50 -14.02 -5.61 -0.76
C GLU A 50 -13.75 -5.94 0.72
N PRO A 51 -14.11 -5.04 1.67
CA PRO A 51 -14.75 -3.75 1.44
C PRO A 51 -13.75 -2.69 0.95
N LYS A 52 -14.15 -1.87 -0.03
CA LYS A 52 -13.39 -0.67 -0.41
C LYS A 52 -13.41 0.40 0.68
N PRO A 53 -12.36 1.23 0.79
CA PRO A 53 -12.35 2.37 1.69
C PRO A 53 -13.45 3.37 1.33
N LEU A 54 -13.97 4.04 2.36
CA LEU A 54 -14.96 5.10 2.19
C LEU A 54 -14.37 6.27 1.39
N HIS A 55 -15.21 6.96 0.61
CA HIS A 55 -14.79 8.20 -0.06
C HIS A 55 -14.71 9.35 0.96
N VAL A 56 -13.54 9.47 1.59
CA VAL A 56 -13.26 10.44 2.67
C VAL A 56 -12.04 11.29 2.34
N ARG A 57 -11.91 12.42 3.04
CA ARG A 57 -10.74 13.35 2.95
C ARG A 57 -9.71 13.16 4.06
N LYS A 58 -10.05 12.35 5.06
CA LYS A 58 -9.21 12.06 6.21
C LYS A 58 -9.13 10.57 6.45
N VAL A 59 -7.92 10.07 6.66
CA VAL A 59 -7.62 8.66 6.85
C VAL A 59 -6.75 8.48 8.10
N ASN A 60 -6.76 7.26 8.63
CA ASN A 60 -5.85 6.87 9.70
C ASN A 60 -4.73 6.07 9.04
N ILE A 61 -3.49 6.56 9.15
CA ILE A 61 -2.30 5.89 8.60
C ILE A 61 -1.44 5.47 9.78
N VAL A 62 -1.26 4.17 9.94
CA VAL A 62 -0.59 3.57 11.10
C VAL A 62 0.56 2.66 10.68
N VAL A 63 1.44 2.36 11.62
CA VAL A 63 2.58 1.47 11.43
C VAL A 63 2.43 0.24 12.31
N LYS A 64 2.71 -0.93 11.75
CA LYS A 64 2.81 -2.18 12.50
C LYS A 64 4.27 -2.55 12.69
N THR A 65 4.69 -2.73 13.95
CA THR A 65 5.97 -3.39 14.25
C THR A 65 5.78 -4.89 14.13
N LEU A 66 6.50 -5.50 13.19
CA LEU A 66 6.50 -6.94 12.95
C LEU A 66 7.79 -7.57 13.50
N VAL A 67 7.74 -8.86 13.78
CA VAL A 67 8.87 -9.65 14.27
C VAL A 67 9.89 -9.80 13.11
N PRO A 68 11.11 -9.23 13.21
CA PRO A 68 12.07 -9.18 12.10
C PRO A 68 12.46 -10.55 11.55
N GLU A 69 12.53 -11.57 12.40
CA GLU A 69 12.89 -12.93 12.03
C GLU A 69 11.85 -13.58 11.11
N LYS A 70 10.58 -13.17 11.26
CA LYS A 70 9.45 -13.69 10.47
C LYS A 70 9.11 -12.78 9.29
N PHE A 71 9.31 -11.48 9.43
CA PHE A 71 8.93 -10.45 8.46
C PHE A 71 10.12 -9.53 8.13
N PRO A 72 11.23 -10.08 7.60
CA PRO A 72 12.46 -9.33 7.38
C PRO A 72 12.28 -8.18 6.39
N LYS A 73 11.55 -8.38 5.30
CA LYS A 73 11.37 -7.38 4.25
C LYS A 73 10.45 -6.25 4.70
N SER A 74 9.33 -6.58 5.34
CA SER A 74 8.46 -5.56 5.93
C SER A 74 9.18 -4.73 6.99
N THR A 75 10.00 -5.38 7.82
CA THR A 75 10.81 -4.70 8.84
C THR A 75 11.84 -3.77 8.23
N GLU A 76 12.53 -4.21 7.17
CA GLU A 76 13.49 -3.39 6.42
C GLU A 76 12.82 -2.13 5.85
N TYR A 77 11.68 -2.30 5.16
CA TYR A 77 10.93 -1.18 4.60
C TYR A 77 10.41 -0.22 5.68
N MET A 78 9.86 -0.75 6.77
CA MET A 78 9.38 0.04 7.90
C MET A 78 10.51 0.89 8.50
N ASN A 79 11.66 0.28 8.80
CA ASN A 79 12.78 1.00 9.41
C ASN A 79 13.30 2.12 8.51
N ARG A 80 13.47 1.82 7.22
CA ARG A 80 13.91 2.81 6.23
C ARG A 80 12.88 3.94 6.08
N MET A 81 11.62 3.60 5.92
CA MET A 81 10.51 4.56 5.84
C MET A 81 10.49 5.49 7.05
N LEU A 82 10.55 4.95 8.27
CA LEU A 82 10.54 5.77 9.49
C LEU A 82 11.77 6.67 9.60
N GLN A 83 12.93 6.23 9.12
CA GLN A 83 14.13 7.07 9.07
C GLN A 83 13.95 8.20 8.04
N ASP A 84 13.51 7.87 6.83
CA ASP A 84 13.35 8.82 5.73
C ASP A 84 12.27 9.87 6.05
N LEU A 85 11.11 9.47 6.57
CA LEU A 85 10.04 10.40 6.98
C LEU A 85 10.48 11.36 8.10
N ARG A 86 11.37 10.91 8.99
CA ARG A 86 11.95 11.78 10.04
C ARG A 86 12.94 12.77 9.46
N ASN A 87 13.81 12.32 8.55
CA ASN A 87 14.76 13.18 7.86
C ASN A 87 14.04 14.28 7.07
N ASP A 88 12.93 13.91 6.43
CA ASP A 88 12.06 14.82 5.68
C ASP A 88 11.14 15.66 6.59
N LYS A 89 11.09 15.35 7.90
CA LYS A 89 10.28 16.03 8.93
C LYS A 89 8.77 16.00 8.66
N ILE A 90 8.27 14.96 8.00
CA ILE A 90 6.85 14.80 7.65
C ILE A 90 6.17 13.63 8.37
N ILE A 91 6.87 12.94 9.29
CA ILE A 91 6.33 11.75 9.97
C ILE A 91 4.98 12.00 10.65
N ASP A 92 4.85 13.13 11.35
CA ASP A 92 3.61 13.51 12.05
C ASP A 92 2.52 14.05 11.11
N ASP A 93 2.88 14.42 9.88
CA ASP A 93 1.94 14.91 8.86
C ASP A 93 1.31 13.78 8.05
N VAL A 94 1.94 12.60 8.04
CA VAL A 94 1.54 11.47 7.19
C VAL A 94 1.25 10.18 7.93
N ILE A 95 1.65 10.06 9.21
CA ILE A 95 1.37 8.91 10.07
C ILE A 95 0.67 9.39 11.35
N GLY A 96 -0.50 8.84 11.61
CA GLY A 96 -1.36 9.18 12.72
C GLY A 96 -2.83 9.01 12.39
N LEU A 97 -3.68 9.56 13.25
CA LEU A 97 -5.13 9.60 13.05
C LEU A 97 -5.53 10.88 12.32
N ASP A 98 -6.62 10.79 11.54
CA ASP A 98 -7.25 11.94 10.87
C ASP A 98 -6.31 12.75 9.94
N ILE A 99 -5.34 12.06 9.35
CA ILE A 99 -4.37 12.56 8.37
C ILE A 99 -5.10 12.95 7.08
N ILE A 100 -4.65 14.04 6.44
CA ILE A 100 -5.20 14.46 5.15
C ILE A 100 -4.84 13.42 4.09
N GLY A 101 -5.87 12.79 3.53
CA GLY A 101 -5.75 11.75 2.52
C GLY A 101 -7.07 11.57 1.82
N GLU A 102 -7.23 12.20 0.66
CA GLU A 102 -8.45 12.08 -0.14
C GLU A 102 -8.46 10.73 -0.86
N VAL A 103 -9.33 9.84 -0.42
CA VAL A 103 -9.50 8.50 -1.02
C VAL A 103 -10.12 8.64 -2.41
N ARG A 104 -9.37 8.19 -3.41
CA ARG A 104 -9.79 8.22 -4.81
C ARG A 104 -10.36 6.87 -5.22
N GLU A 105 -11.31 6.91 -6.14
CA GLU A 105 -11.92 5.72 -6.71
C GLU A 105 -11.63 5.67 -8.22
N TYR A 106 -11.34 4.47 -8.70
CA TYR A 106 -11.35 4.17 -10.12
C TYR A 106 -12.62 3.40 -10.48
N LYS A 107 -13.32 3.87 -11.51
CA LYS A 107 -14.41 3.13 -12.15
C LYS A 107 -13.92 2.47 -13.42
N LEU A 108 -14.18 1.18 -13.54
CA LEU A 108 -14.16 0.51 -14.82
C LEU A 108 -15.32 1.04 -15.66
N ASN A 109 -15.07 1.28 -16.95
CA ASN A 109 -16.13 1.56 -17.88
C ASN A 109 -17.05 0.33 -18.05
N LYS A 110 -18.20 0.49 -18.71
CA LYS A 110 -19.18 -0.61 -18.90
C LYS A 110 -18.62 -1.83 -19.64
N LYS A 111 -17.49 -1.69 -20.34
CA LYS A 111 -16.83 -2.76 -21.10
C LYS A 111 -15.71 -3.46 -20.31
N GLY A 112 -15.37 -2.97 -19.12
CA GLY A 112 -14.32 -3.53 -18.27
C GLY A 112 -12.89 -3.26 -18.74
N ASP A 113 -12.68 -2.49 -19.81
CA ASP A 113 -11.39 -2.32 -20.48
C ASP A 113 -10.74 -0.96 -20.24
N GLN A 114 -11.46 0.02 -19.70
CA GLN A 114 -10.91 1.34 -19.37
C GLN A 114 -11.16 1.73 -17.92
N ILE A 115 -10.12 2.28 -17.31
CA ILE A 115 -10.11 2.73 -15.92
C ILE A 115 -10.21 4.26 -15.91
N LYS A 116 -11.29 4.79 -15.33
CA LYS A 116 -11.50 6.23 -15.15
C LYS A 116 -11.44 6.61 -13.69
N LEU A 117 -10.62 7.61 -13.36
CA LEU A 117 -10.62 8.23 -12.03
C LEU A 117 -11.93 8.99 -11.81
N ILE A 118 -12.58 8.80 -10.66
CA ILE A 118 -13.72 9.62 -10.26
C ILE A 118 -13.19 10.91 -9.62
N GLY A 119 -13.72 12.06 -10.03
CA GLY A 119 -13.37 13.37 -9.46
C GLY A 119 -12.23 14.09 -10.21
N PRO A 120 -11.66 15.17 -9.62
CA PRO A 120 -10.61 15.99 -10.24
C PRO A 120 -9.28 15.23 -10.44
N SER A 121 -8.29 15.83 -11.10
CA SER A 121 -6.97 15.21 -11.27
C SER A 121 -6.31 14.83 -9.94
N ILE A 122 -5.47 13.79 -9.96
CA ILE A 122 -4.65 13.41 -8.79
C ILE A 122 -3.76 14.59 -8.42
N SER A 123 -3.75 14.93 -7.13
CA SER A 123 -2.90 15.95 -6.51
C SER A 123 -2.20 15.36 -5.28
N SER A 124 -1.40 16.17 -4.59
CA SER A 124 -0.82 15.76 -3.30
C SER A 124 -1.92 15.43 -2.29
N TYR A 125 -1.60 14.53 -1.36
CA TYR A 125 -2.49 13.99 -0.34
C TYR A 125 -3.70 13.22 -0.91
N ASN A 126 -3.55 12.58 -2.07
CA ASN A 126 -4.57 11.67 -2.59
C ASN A 126 -4.16 10.22 -2.29
N VAL A 127 -5.09 9.45 -1.72
CA VAL A 127 -4.94 8.00 -1.51
C VAL A 127 -5.50 7.29 -2.73
N VAL A 128 -4.62 6.84 -3.61
CA VAL A 128 -4.95 6.32 -4.94
C VAL A 128 -4.88 4.80 -4.96
N PRO A 129 -5.91 4.09 -5.46
CA PRO A 129 -5.87 2.64 -5.59
C PRO A 129 -4.78 2.18 -6.55
N LYS A 130 -4.14 1.05 -6.24
CA LYS A 130 -3.17 0.40 -7.12
C LYS A 130 -3.59 -1.00 -7.57
N GLY A 131 -4.44 -1.67 -6.80
CA GLY A 131 -4.96 -3.01 -7.08
C GLY A 131 -4.90 -3.87 -5.82
N SER A 132 -5.67 -4.95 -5.80
CA SER A 132 -5.86 -5.80 -4.61
C SER A 132 -6.22 -4.91 -3.39
N TYR A 133 -5.41 -4.93 -2.36
CA TYR A 133 -5.59 -4.10 -1.16
C TYR A 133 -4.61 -2.93 -1.05
N MET A 134 -3.88 -2.64 -2.13
CA MET A 134 -2.81 -1.65 -2.16
C MET A 134 -3.29 -0.28 -2.64
N TYR A 135 -2.82 0.74 -1.94
CA TYR A 135 -3.02 2.14 -2.22
C TYR A 135 -1.69 2.88 -2.15
N ALA A 136 -1.62 4.06 -2.75
CA ALA A 136 -0.52 4.98 -2.55
C ALA A 136 -1.06 6.35 -2.15
N LEU A 137 -0.53 6.91 -1.07
CA LEU A 137 -0.66 8.33 -0.80
C LEU A 137 0.35 9.07 -1.67
N THR A 138 -0.12 9.92 -2.56
CA THR A 138 0.73 10.84 -3.32
C THR A 138 1.12 12.01 -2.43
N LEU A 139 2.40 12.34 -2.34
CA LEU A 139 2.91 13.47 -1.57
C LEU A 139 3.50 14.52 -2.52
N PRO A 140 3.80 15.74 -2.03
CA PRO A 140 4.58 16.71 -2.80
C PRO A 140 5.89 16.11 -3.35
N ASP A 141 6.46 16.77 -4.35
CA ASP A 141 7.77 16.41 -4.94
C ASP A 141 7.87 14.99 -5.53
N ASN A 142 6.73 14.42 -5.94
CA ASN A 142 6.63 13.04 -6.45
C ASN A 142 7.12 11.99 -5.44
N HIS A 143 6.85 12.23 -4.15
CA HIS A 143 7.03 11.23 -3.12
C HIS A 143 5.77 10.37 -2.97
N TYR A 144 5.94 9.15 -2.49
CA TYR A 144 4.85 8.17 -2.38
C TYR A 144 4.94 7.38 -1.08
N LEU A 145 3.81 7.25 -0.41
CA LEU A 145 3.65 6.34 0.73
C LEU A 145 2.79 5.15 0.30
N MET A 146 3.34 3.94 0.39
CA MET A 146 2.61 2.71 0.07
C MET A 146 1.77 2.27 1.26
N LEU A 147 0.50 1.99 0.99
CA LEU A 147 -0.52 1.74 2.00
C LEU A 147 -1.25 0.42 1.73
N ARG A 148 -1.41 -0.39 2.77
CA ARG A 148 -2.34 -1.54 2.82
C ARG A 148 -3.63 -1.08 3.49
N HIS A 149 -4.76 -1.22 2.82
CA HIS A 149 -6.06 -0.95 3.44
C HIS A 149 -6.38 -2.01 4.50
N LEU A 150 -6.84 -1.56 5.68
CA LEU A 150 -7.20 -2.40 6.83
C LEU A 150 -8.72 -2.50 7.05
N GLY A 151 -9.49 -1.59 6.45
CA GLY A 151 -10.92 -1.44 6.69
C GLY A 151 -11.31 0.02 6.92
N GLU A 152 -12.53 0.38 6.54
CA GLU A 152 -13.06 1.76 6.67
C GLU A 152 -12.06 2.81 6.15
N ARG A 153 -11.56 3.68 7.05
CA ARG A 153 -10.57 4.74 6.79
C ARG A 153 -9.15 4.40 7.26
N TRP A 154 -8.88 3.15 7.65
CA TRP A 154 -7.61 2.71 8.21
C TRP A 154 -6.69 2.11 7.15
N PHE A 155 -5.42 2.52 7.21
CA PHE A 155 -4.36 2.05 6.33
C PHE A 155 -3.10 1.76 7.14
N ARG A 156 -2.48 0.60 6.89
CA ARG A 156 -1.12 0.31 7.32
C ARG A 156 -0.15 0.89 6.32
N CYS A 157 0.80 1.66 6.82
CA CYS A 157 1.92 2.16 6.06
C CYS A 157 2.98 1.08 5.85
N LEU A 158 3.42 0.89 4.61
CA LEU A 158 4.34 -0.19 4.23
C LEU A 158 5.74 0.30 3.87
N ALA A 159 5.83 1.34 3.04
CA ALA A 159 7.09 1.85 2.51
C ALA A 159 6.92 3.30 2.03
N TYR A 160 8.03 4.04 1.99
CA TYR A 160 8.10 5.41 1.49
C TYR A 160 9.15 5.51 0.38
N PHE A 161 8.84 6.29 -0.65
CA PHE A 161 9.66 6.43 -1.86
C PHE A 161 9.74 7.88 -2.30
N HIS A 162 10.95 8.35 -2.60
CA HIS A 162 11.22 9.72 -3.08
C HIS A 162 11.10 9.90 -4.59
N ASN A 163 10.83 8.83 -5.35
CA ASN A 163 10.72 8.92 -6.79
C ASN A 163 9.82 7.83 -7.37
N HIS A 164 9.38 8.08 -8.61
CA HIS A 164 8.49 7.20 -9.34
C HIS A 164 9.11 5.84 -9.67
N ASP A 165 10.40 5.76 -9.93
CA ASP A 165 11.05 4.52 -10.40
C ASP A 165 11.09 3.45 -9.30
N THR A 166 11.50 3.86 -8.09
CA THR A 166 11.57 2.96 -6.92
C THR A 166 10.18 2.54 -6.46
N TYR A 167 9.23 3.49 -6.43
CA TYR A 167 7.82 3.24 -6.19
C TYR A 167 7.22 2.24 -7.20
N SER A 168 7.49 2.44 -8.50
CA SER A 168 6.97 1.57 -9.57
C SER A 168 7.61 0.18 -9.50
N ASN A 169 8.90 0.09 -9.17
CA ASN A 169 9.55 -1.20 -8.96
C ASN A 169 8.95 -1.99 -7.78
N PHE A 170 8.64 -1.32 -6.67
CA PHE A 170 7.93 -1.95 -5.55
C PHE A 170 6.58 -2.53 -5.99
N LEU A 171 5.77 -1.75 -6.72
CA LEU A 171 4.48 -2.22 -7.24
C LEU A 171 4.62 -3.39 -8.21
N ASN A 172 5.61 -3.34 -9.09
CA ASN A 172 5.86 -4.41 -10.05
C ASN A 172 6.21 -5.74 -9.36
N ILE A 173 7.01 -5.69 -8.28
CA ILE A 173 7.29 -6.86 -7.43
C ILE A 173 5.98 -7.36 -6.79
N PHE A 174 5.24 -6.46 -6.16
CA PHE A 174 3.97 -6.77 -5.50
C PHE A 174 2.99 -7.49 -6.44
N PHE A 175 2.70 -6.91 -7.61
CA PHE A 175 1.73 -7.50 -8.55
C PHE A 175 2.22 -8.82 -9.13
N THR A 176 3.51 -8.94 -9.45
CA THR A 176 4.08 -10.20 -9.93
C THR A 176 3.84 -11.33 -8.93
N ASN A 177 4.08 -11.05 -7.65
CA ASN A 177 3.94 -12.06 -6.60
C ASN A 177 2.47 -12.34 -6.27
N MET A 178 1.61 -11.32 -6.25
CA MET A 178 0.17 -11.51 -6.03
C MET A 178 -0.47 -12.40 -7.08
N GLU A 179 -0.13 -12.22 -8.37
CA GLU A 179 -0.63 -13.12 -9.42
C GLU A 179 -0.19 -14.57 -9.19
N ILE A 180 1.03 -14.79 -8.68
CA ILE A 180 1.53 -16.13 -8.34
C ILE A 180 0.74 -16.71 -7.17
N ILE A 181 0.50 -15.92 -6.12
CA ILE A 181 -0.29 -16.32 -4.95
C ILE A 181 -1.71 -16.72 -5.36
N ASP A 182 -2.41 -15.86 -6.12
CA ASP A 182 -3.78 -16.12 -6.58
C ASP A 182 -3.86 -17.38 -7.48
N SER A 183 -2.85 -17.60 -8.31
CA SER A 183 -2.78 -18.78 -9.18
C SER A 183 -2.57 -20.10 -8.43
N LYS A 184 -1.93 -20.07 -7.25
CA LYS A 184 -1.75 -21.24 -6.40
C LYS A 184 -3.04 -21.56 -5.65
N ASN A 185 -3.64 -20.55 -5.02
CA ASN A 185 -4.88 -20.69 -4.28
C ASN A 185 -6.02 -21.22 -5.16
N SER A 186 -6.07 -20.79 -6.43
CA SER A 186 -7.07 -21.26 -7.40
C SER A 186 -6.89 -22.71 -7.87
N LYS A 187 -5.73 -23.34 -7.61
CA LYS A 187 -5.47 -24.75 -7.94
C LYS A 187 -5.71 -25.70 -6.77
N GLU A 188 -5.79 -25.16 -5.56
CA GLU A 188 -5.99 -25.90 -4.32
C GLU A 188 -7.47 -25.85 -3.85
N SER A 189 -8.33 -25.12 -4.58
CA SER A 189 -9.79 -25.03 -4.39
C SER A 189 -10.55 -25.94 -5.35
#